data_AF-A0A558GYN8-F1
#
_entry.id   AF-A0A558GYN8-F1
#
_cell.length_a   1.000
_cell.length_b   1.000
_cell.length_c   1.000
_cell.angle_alpha   90.00
_cell.angle_beta   90.00
_cell.angle_gamma   90.00
#
_symmetry.space_group_name_H-M   'P 1'
#
loop_
_entity.id
_entity.type
_entity.pdbx_description
1 polymer ?
#
loop_
_entity_poly.entity_id
_entity_poly.type
_entity_poly.pdbx_seq_one_letter_code
_entity_poly.pdbx_strand_id
1 'polypeptide(L)'
;MNKLPNGIDGILEYLAEMAAGYQNHLKWNEVAMLKADLMNMPHRWAGVSSKHIADRCLELGMRAEDVKEIELLVTKAQAGRRLVPQRSYRDHRFKPHVAAPDSPTLKTSREW
;
A
#
# COMPACT_ATOMS: atom_id res chain seq x y z
N MET A 1 -12.84 11.05 -9.66
CA MET A 1 -12.22 10.12 -8.71
C MET A 1 -12.20 8.73 -9.35
N ASN A 2 -11.14 8.43 -10.11
CA ASN A 2 -10.98 7.10 -10.72
C ASN A 2 -10.33 6.19 -9.68
N LYS A 3 -11.13 5.33 -9.03
CA LYS A 3 -10.59 4.31 -8.13
C LYS A 3 -9.63 3.40 -8.87
N LEU A 4 -8.52 3.06 -8.22
CA LEU A 4 -7.56 2.11 -8.76
C LEU A 4 -8.14 0.68 -8.71
N PRO A 5 -7.88 -0.15 -9.74
CA PRO A 5 -8.45 -1.49 -9.83
C PRO A 5 -7.82 -2.46 -8.81
N ASN A 6 -8.34 -3.70 -8.79
CA ASN A 6 -7.74 -4.84 -8.07
C ASN A 6 -7.57 -4.65 -6.56
N GLY A 7 -8.35 -3.75 -5.96
CA GLY A 7 -8.26 -3.41 -4.54
C GLY A 7 -7.05 -2.56 -4.17
N ILE A 8 -6.30 -2.04 -5.15
CA ILE A 8 -5.15 -1.15 -4.90
C ILE A 8 -5.60 0.11 -4.18
N ASP A 9 -6.76 0.67 -4.53
CA ASP A 9 -7.31 1.86 -3.89
C ASP A 9 -7.40 1.69 -2.35
N GLY A 10 -7.97 0.58 -1.89
CA GLY A 10 -8.07 0.28 -0.45
C GLY A 10 -6.71 0.02 0.23
N ILE A 11 -5.71 -0.44 -0.51
CA ILE A 11 -4.33 -0.55 0.01
C ILE A 11 -3.75 0.84 0.22
N LEU A 12 -3.90 1.75 -0.74
CA LEU A 12 -3.38 3.11 -0.62
C LEU A 12 -4.11 3.88 0.48
N GLU A 13 -5.42 3.70 0.63
CA GLU A 13 -6.21 4.26 1.73
C GLU A 13 -5.68 3.78 3.10
N TYR A 14 -5.41 2.47 3.25
CA TYR A 14 -4.80 1.93 4.46
C TYR A 14 -3.41 2.54 4.74
N LEU A 15 -2.55 2.64 3.72
CA LEU A 15 -1.21 3.21 3.87
C LEU A 15 -1.28 4.69 4.26
N ALA A 16 -2.22 5.44 3.68
CA ALA A 16 -2.45 6.85 4.01
C ALA A 16 -2.97 7.03 5.45
N GLU A 17 -3.90 6.18 5.90
CA GLU A 17 -4.41 6.18 7.28
C GLU A 17 -3.27 5.92 8.29
N MET A 18 -2.43 4.91 8.01
CA MET A 18 -1.27 4.59 8.85
C MET A 18 -0.25 5.73 8.86
N ALA A 19 0.06 6.32 7.71
CA ALA A 19 0.96 7.47 7.64
C ALA A 19 0.42 8.64 8.46
N ALA A 20 -0.86 9.00 8.29
CA ALA A 20 -1.52 10.08 9.03
C ALA A 20 -1.43 9.88 10.55
N GLY A 21 -1.60 8.64 11.03
CA GLY A 21 -1.45 8.29 12.45
C GLY A 21 -0.02 8.41 13.01
N TYR A 22 0.99 8.55 12.14
CA TYR A 22 2.41 8.61 12.50
C TYR A 22 3.06 9.93 12.08
N GLN A 23 2.45 11.06 12.45
CA GLN A 23 2.95 12.39 12.07
C GLN A 23 3.08 12.54 10.54
N ASN A 24 2.16 11.90 9.81
CA ASN A 24 2.12 11.83 8.35
C ASN A 24 3.38 11.17 7.74
N HIS A 25 3.89 10.11 8.36
CA HIS A 25 5.05 9.37 7.83
C HIS A 25 4.79 7.88 7.75
N LEU A 26 5.03 7.30 6.57
CA LEU A 26 4.95 5.88 6.34
C LEU A 26 6.09 5.16 7.06
N LYS A 27 5.77 4.31 8.05
CA LYS A 27 6.82 3.60 8.79
C LYS A 27 7.34 2.41 8.01
N TRP A 28 8.51 1.93 8.47
CA TRP A 28 9.22 0.82 7.87
C TRP A 28 8.39 -0.47 7.78
N ASN A 29 7.43 -0.67 8.70
CA ASN A 29 6.58 -1.86 8.73
C ASN A 29 5.54 -1.83 7.60
N GLU A 30 4.91 -0.69 7.31
CA GLU A 30 4.00 -0.54 6.16
C GLU A 30 4.77 -0.68 4.84
N VAL A 31 5.98 -0.12 4.75
CA VAL A 31 6.88 -0.33 3.61
C VAL A 31 7.22 -1.80 3.42
N ALA A 32 7.47 -2.54 4.51
CA ALA A 32 7.74 -3.98 4.45
C ALA A 32 6.52 -4.79 3.99
N MET A 33 5.31 -4.44 4.46
CA MET A 33 4.05 -5.03 4.01
C MET A 33 3.81 -4.77 2.52
N LEU A 34 4.03 -3.55 2.04
CA LEU A 34 3.90 -3.20 0.63
C LEU A 34 4.90 -3.98 -0.24
N LYS A 35 6.17 -4.07 0.16
CA LYS A 35 7.17 -4.88 -0.54
C LYS A 35 6.74 -6.35 -0.64
N ALA A 36 6.20 -6.91 0.45
CA ALA A 36 5.73 -8.29 0.46
C ALA A 36 4.53 -8.49 -0.47
N ASP A 37 3.56 -7.58 -0.44
CA ASP A 37 2.40 -7.66 -1.33
C ASP A 37 2.79 -7.55 -2.81
N LEU A 38 3.69 -6.63 -3.15
CA LEU A 38 4.23 -6.47 -4.50
C LEU A 38 4.92 -7.75 -5.01
N MET A 39 5.58 -8.50 -4.12
CA MET A 39 6.24 -9.76 -4.47
C MET A 39 5.29 -10.96 -4.49
N ASN A 40 4.27 -10.97 -3.62
CA ASN A 40 3.35 -12.08 -3.46
C ASN A 40 2.15 -12.01 -4.40
N MET A 41 1.76 -10.80 -4.83
CA MET A 41 0.61 -10.51 -5.68
C MET A 41 0.98 -9.58 -6.86
N PRO A 42 2.02 -9.89 -7.66
CA PRO A 42 2.51 -8.97 -8.71
C PRO A 42 1.44 -8.65 -9.76
N HIS A 43 0.54 -9.60 -10.05
CA HIS A 43 -0.56 -9.42 -10.98
C HIS A 43 -1.55 -8.33 -10.55
N ARG A 44 -1.70 -8.06 -9.24
CA ARG A 44 -2.56 -6.98 -8.74
C ARG A 44 -2.10 -5.62 -9.25
N TRP A 45 -0.77 -5.43 -9.26
CA TRP A 45 -0.10 -4.18 -9.59
C TRP A 45 0.25 -4.07 -11.08
N ALA A 46 0.18 -5.18 -11.82
CA ALA A 46 0.48 -5.19 -13.25
C ALA A 46 -0.54 -4.35 -14.05
N GLY A 47 -0.03 -3.57 -15.01
CA GLY A 47 -0.86 -2.75 -15.90
C GLY A 47 -1.42 -1.46 -15.27
N VAL A 48 -1.17 -1.21 -13.99
CA VAL A 48 -1.56 0.05 -13.32
C VAL A 48 -0.40 1.04 -13.40
N SER A 49 -0.65 2.26 -13.86
CA SER A 49 0.38 3.29 -13.93
C SER A 49 0.91 3.64 -12.52
N SER A 50 2.23 3.56 -12.33
CA SER A 50 2.90 3.98 -11.09
C SER A 50 2.64 5.46 -10.79
N LYS A 51 2.56 6.30 -11.83
CA LYS A 51 2.20 7.72 -11.70
C LYS A 51 0.76 7.88 -11.19
N HIS A 52 -0.19 7.11 -11.71
CA HIS A 52 -1.58 7.16 -11.22
C HIS A 52 -1.69 6.70 -9.75
N ILE A 53 -0.87 5.74 -9.33
CA ILE A 53 -0.72 5.36 -7.92
C ILE A 53 -0.17 6.53 -7.09
N ALA A 54 0.87 7.22 -7.57
CA ALA A 54 1.46 8.36 -6.89
C ALA A 54 0.46 9.52 -6.74
N ASP A 55 -0.25 9.86 -7.83
CA ASP A 55 -1.31 10.88 -7.84
C ASP A 55 -2.38 10.53 -6.81
N ARG A 56 -2.79 9.25 -6.75
CA ARG A 56 -3.76 8.78 -5.76
C ARG A 56 -3.26 8.91 -4.31
N CYS A 57 -1.99 8.60 -4.04
CA CYS A 57 -1.41 8.80 -2.71
C CYS A 57 -1.40 10.28 -2.30
N LEU A 58 -1.12 11.19 -3.25
CA LEU A 58 -1.17 12.64 -3.01
C LEU A 58 -2.59 13.13 -2.72
N GLU A 59 -3.58 12.64 -3.47
CA GLU A 59 -5.01 12.91 -3.20
C GLU A 59 -5.42 12.45 -1.80
N LEU A 60 -4.83 11.37 -1.28
CA LEU A 60 -5.06 10.85 0.06
C LEU A 60 -4.29 11.62 1.15
N GLY A 61 -3.55 12.68 0.80
CA GLY A 61 -2.86 13.55 1.75
C GLY A 61 -1.51 13.02 2.24
N MET A 62 -0.97 11.98 1.60
CA MET A 62 0.37 11.47 1.93
C MET A 62 1.46 12.49 1.58
N ARG A 63 2.56 12.49 2.34
CA ARG A 63 3.71 13.37 2.05
C ARG A 63 4.42 12.92 0.78
N ALA A 64 4.97 13.89 0.05
CA ALA A 64 5.64 13.65 -1.22
C ALA A 64 6.80 12.64 -1.12
N GLU A 65 7.50 12.60 0.02
CA GLU A 65 8.57 11.64 0.28
C GLU A 65 8.05 10.20 0.31
N ASP A 66 6.95 9.95 1.03
CA ASP A 66 6.34 8.63 1.14
C ASP A 66 5.71 8.20 -0.20
N VAL A 67 5.08 9.15 -0.91
CA VAL A 67 4.55 8.93 -2.26
C VAL A 67 5.66 8.48 -3.21
N LYS A 68 6.80 9.17 -3.19
CA LYS A 68 7.97 8.83 -4.02
C LYS A 68 8.53 7.46 -3.68
N GLU A 69 8.53 7.07 -2.40
CA GLU A 69 8.93 5.71 -2.01
C GLU A 69 7.96 4.65 -2.56
N ILE A 70 6.65 4.87 -2.43
CA ILE A 70 5.63 3.96 -2.97
C ILE A 70 5.76 3.82 -4.49
N GLU A 71 5.84 4.94 -5.22
CA GLU A 71 6.00 4.97 -6.67
C GLU A 71 7.26 4.18 -7.10
N LEU A 72 8.38 4.38 -6.40
CA LEU A 72 9.64 3.70 -6.68
C LEU A 72 9.52 2.18 -6.46
N LEU A 73 8.86 1.74 -5.39
CA LEU A 73 8.67 0.32 -5.08
C LEU A 73 7.79 -0.36 -6.13
N VAL A 74 6.66 0.27 -6.48
CA VAL A 74 5.76 -0.23 -7.53
C VAL A 74 6.48 -0.32 -8.86
N THR A 75 7.18 0.72 -9.27
CA THR A 75 7.93 0.76 -10.54
C THR A 75 8.97 -0.37 -10.60
N LYS A 76 9.71 -0.59 -9.51
CA LYS A 76 10.69 -1.70 -9.42
C LYS A 76 10.01 -3.06 -9.55
N ALA A 77 8.91 -3.29 -8.84
CA ALA A 77 8.19 -4.55 -8.90
C ALA A 77 7.61 -4.83 -10.30
N GLN A 78 7.03 -3.82 -10.94
CA GLN A 78 6.50 -3.91 -12.31
C GLN A 78 7.60 -4.17 -13.35
N ALA A 79 8.81 -3.65 -13.12
CA ALA A 79 9.99 -3.96 -13.93
C ALA A 79 10.59 -5.36 -13.64
N GLY A 80 9.90 -6.21 -12.86
CA GLY A 80 10.36 -7.56 -12.51
C GLY A 80 11.50 -7.59 -11.49
N ARG A 81 11.82 -6.47 -10.83
CA ARG A 81 12.88 -6.43 -9.81
C ARG A 81 12.38 -7.01 -8.50
N ARG A 82 13.19 -7.87 -7.89
CA ARG A 82 12.90 -8.42 -6.56
C ARG A 82 13.02 -7.33 -5.48
N LEU A 83 11.97 -7.18 -4.69
CA LEU A 83 11.98 -6.43 -3.45
C LEU A 83 12.21 -7.40 -2.29
N VAL A 84 12.99 -6.98 -1.29
CA VAL A 84 13.27 -7.80 -0.10
C VAL A 84 12.46 -7.24 1.07
N PRO A 85 11.28 -7.81 1.37
CA PRO A 85 10.56 -7.48 2.59
C PRO A 85 11.32 -7.99 3.82
N GLN A 86 11.10 -7.33 4.95
CA GLN A 86 11.62 -7.78 6.24
C GLN A 86 11.01 -9.16 6.58
N ARG A 87 11.79 -10.05 7.21
CA ARG A 87 11.47 -11.48 7.33
C ARG A 87 10.08 -11.76 7.92
N SER A 88 9.63 -10.98 8.91
CA SER A 88 8.32 -11.20 9.56
C SER A 88 7.14 -10.87 8.64
N TYR A 89 7.37 -10.12 7.57
CA TYR A 89 6.35 -9.69 6.62
C TYR A 89 6.42 -10.43 5.28
N ARG A 90 7.37 -11.35 5.08
CA ARG A 90 7.66 -11.93 3.74
C ARG A 90 6.44 -12.54 3.03
N ASP A 91 5.52 -13.12 3.79
CA ASP A 91 4.33 -13.82 3.28
C ASP A 91 3.07 -12.92 3.30
N HIS A 92 3.23 -11.64 3.69
CA HIS A 92 2.14 -10.69 3.82
C HIS A 92 1.48 -10.41 2.46
N ARG A 93 0.15 -10.30 2.49
CA ARG A 93 -0.70 -9.89 1.38
C ARG A 93 -1.81 -9.02 1.95
N PHE A 94 -2.04 -7.86 1.35
CA PHE A 94 -3.22 -7.08 1.68
C PHE A 94 -4.46 -7.84 1.23
N LYS A 95 -5.48 -7.85 2.08
CA LYS A 95 -6.79 -8.40 1.72
C LYS A 95 -7.39 -7.48 0.65
N PRO A 96 -7.85 -8.01 -0.50
CA PRO A 96 -8.62 -7.20 -1.42
C PRO A 96 -9.85 -6.68 -0.67
N HIS A 97 -10.03 -5.37 -0.65
CA HIS A 97 -11.26 -4.79 -0.11
C HIS A 97 -12.39 -5.17 -1.07
N VAL A 98 -13.05 -6.31 -0.82
CA VAL A 98 -14.35 -6.58 -1.42
C VAL A 98 -15.27 -5.52 -0.84
N ALA A 99 -15.82 -4.64 -1.68
CA ALA A 99 -16.91 -3.77 -1.27
C ALA A 99 -18.11 -4.67 -0.90
N ALA A 100 -18.15 -5.12 0.35
CA ALA A 100 -19.29 -5.78 0.96
C ALA A 100 -19.99 -4.77 1.90
N PRO A 101 -21.32 -4.75 1.93
CA PRO A 101 -22.08 -3.77 2.69
C PRO A 101 -21.88 -3.99 4.19
N ASP A 102 -21.62 -2.90 4.89
CA ASP A 102 -21.70 -2.76 6.35
C ASP A 102 -21.00 -3.84 7.20
N SER A 103 -19.73 -3.61 7.57
CA SER A 103 -19.17 -4.21 8.79
C SER A 103 -18.00 -3.40 9.38
N PRO A 104 -17.85 -3.42 10.71
CA PRO A 104 -17.29 -2.31 11.47
C PRO A 104 -15.76 -2.33 11.54
N THR A 105 -15.24 -1.12 11.71
CA THR A 105 -13.87 -0.67 11.87
C THR A 105 -12.98 -1.66 12.62
N LEU A 106 -11.87 -2.07 11.98
CA LEU A 106 -10.79 -2.85 12.61
C LEU A 106 -10.20 -2.03 13.77
N LYS A 107 -10.45 -2.46 15.01
CA LYS A 107 -9.72 -1.98 16.19
C LYS A 107 -8.26 -2.40 16.06
N THR A 108 -7.37 -1.42 15.94
CA THR A 108 -5.93 -1.66 16.12
C THR A 108 -5.67 -1.95 17.59
N SER A 109 -5.22 -3.17 17.87
CA SER A 109 -4.84 -3.64 19.20
C SER A 109 -3.58 -2.90 19.64
N ARG A 110 -3.72 -1.93 20.54
CA ARG A 110 -2.64 -1.33 21.31
C ARG A 110 -2.90 -1.56 22.79
N GLU A 111 -2.52 -2.73 23.29
CA GLU A 111 -2.27 -2.96 24.72
C GLU A 111 -1.16 -4.00 24.84
N TRP A 112 0.04 -3.55 25.22
CA TRP A 112 1.09 -4.29 25.94
C TRP A 112 1.81 -3.28 26.84
#